data_AF-A0A0S8G475-F1
#
_entry.id   AF-A0A0S8G475-F1
#
_cell.length_a   1.000
_cell.length_b   1.000
_cell.length_c   1.000
_cell.angle_alpha   90.00
_cell.angle_beta   90.00
_cell.angle_gamma   90.00
#
_symmetry.space_group_name_H-M   'P 1'
#
loop_
_entity.id
_entity.type
_entity.pdbx_description
1 polymer ?
#
loop_
_entity_poly.entity_id
_entity_poly.type
_entity_poly.pdbx_seq_one_letter_code
_entity_poly.pdbx_strand_id
1 'polypeptide(L)'
;MPKMKDGCVKPARGPILEAAESTTPTGKALPREVGKMQARVGAEAPDFEANAFVAGEGFKPVRLSAYRGKWIVLCFYPGDFTFV
;
A
#
# COMPACT_ATOMS: atom_id res chain seq x y z
N MET A 1 21.53 0.49 20.26
CA MET A 1 21.33 -0.35 19.06
C MET A 1 19.84 -0.60 18.92
N PRO A 2 19.18 -0.16 17.85
CA PRO A 2 17.78 -0.50 17.64
C PRO A 2 17.69 -2.02 17.44
N LYS A 3 16.82 -2.69 18.19
CA LYS A 3 16.58 -4.13 18.07
C LYS A 3 16.02 -4.38 16.66
N MET A 4 16.86 -4.82 15.73
CA MET A 4 16.40 -5.35 14.45
C MET A 4 15.63 -6.63 14.76
N LYS A 5 14.30 -6.54 14.66
CA LYS A 5 13.42 -7.71 14.70
C LYS A 5 13.52 -8.36 13.33
N ASP A 6 14.62 -9.07 13.10
CA ASP A 6 14.88 -9.82 11.87
C ASP A 6 13.97 -11.06 11.83
N GLY A 7 12.69 -10.81 11.57
CA GLY A 7 11.72 -11.81 11.15
C GLY A 7 11.39 -11.56 9.68
N CYS A 8 11.15 -12.63 8.93
CA CYS A 8 10.65 -12.55 7.56
C CYS A 8 9.47 -11.55 7.51
N VAL A 9 9.64 -10.44 6.77
CA VAL A 9 8.65 -9.36 6.73
C VAL A 9 7.37 -9.91 6.13
N LYS A 10 6.25 -9.77 6.85
CA LYS A 10 4.95 -10.25 6.36
C LYS A 10 4.61 -9.54 5.04
N PRO A 11 4.10 -10.23 4.01
CA PRO A 11 3.69 -9.57 2.78
C PRO A 11 2.67 -8.47 3.07
N ALA A 12 2.93 -7.27 2.54
CA ALA A 12 2.00 -6.17 2.67
C ALA A 12 0.78 -6.41 1.77
N ARG A 13 -0.38 -5.87 2.17
CA ARG A 13 -1.63 -6.05 1.43
C ARG A 13 -1.63 -5.38 0.05
N GLY A 14 -0.78 -4.38 -0.16
CA GLY A 14 -0.73 -3.60 -1.40
C GLY A 14 -1.93 -2.67 -1.53
N PRO A 15 -2.38 -2.36 -2.77
CA PRO A 15 -3.59 -1.61 -3.06
C PRO A 15 -4.82 -2.11 -2.29
N ILE A 16 -5.46 -1.23 -1.52
CA ILE A 16 -6.71 -1.52 -0.82
C ILE A 16 -7.84 -1.03 -1.70
N LEU A 17 -8.46 -1.95 -2.42
CA LEU A 17 -9.72 -1.67 -3.10
C LEU A 17 -10.81 -1.55 -2.03
N GLU A 18 -11.46 -0.40 -1.95
CA GLU A 18 -12.73 -0.31 -1.25
C GLU A 18 -13.72 -1.21 -1.98
N ALA A 19 -14.03 -2.36 -1.37
CA ALA A 19 -15.23 -3.08 -1.73
C ALA A 19 -16.38 -2.12 -1.40
N ALA A 20 -16.98 -1.54 -2.44
CA ALA A 20 -18.32 -0.99 -2.33
C ALA A 20 -19.17 -2.00 -1.56
N GLU A 21 -19.73 -1.57 -0.43
CA GLU A 21 -20.72 -2.32 0.32
C GLU A 21 -21.79 -2.81 -0.66
N SER A 22 -21.88 -4.13 -0.86
CA SER A 22 -23.10 -4.76 -1.33
C SER A 22 -23.13 -6.21 -0.90
N THR A 23 -24.21 -6.51 -0.21
CA THR A 23 -24.63 -7.75 0.41
C THR A 23 -24.72 -8.93 -0.59
N THR A 24 -24.43 -10.12 -0.05
CA THR A 24 -24.86 -11.48 -0.47
C THR A 24 -23.85 -12.33 -1.29
N PRO A 25 -23.56 -13.58 -0.85
CA PRO A 25 -22.69 -14.51 -1.56
C PRO A 25 -23.48 -15.29 -2.62
N THR A 26 -22.89 -15.51 -3.79
CA THR A 26 -22.92 -16.77 -4.57
C THR A 26 -22.38 -16.46 -5.97
N GLY A 27 -21.33 -17.18 -6.39
CA GLY A 27 -20.89 -17.16 -7.78
C GLY A 27 -19.39 -17.34 -7.91
N LYS A 28 -19.00 -18.44 -8.56
CA LYS A 28 -17.61 -18.93 -8.76
C LYS A 28 -16.63 -17.81 -9.14
N ALA A 29 -15.51 -17.77 -8.42
CA ALA A 29 -14.39 -16.88 -8.69
C ALA A 29 -13.66 -17.30 -9.97
N LEU A 30 -13.99 -16.66 -11.09
CA LEU A 30 -13.03 -16.45 -12.16
C LEU A 30 -11.99 -15.44 -11.64
N PRO A 31 -10.69 -15.57 -11.96
CA PRO A 31 -9.69 -14.58 -11.59
C PRO A 31 -10.11 -13.25 -12.23
N ARG A 32 -10.75 -12.40 -11.42
CA ARG A 32 -11.16 -11.07 -11.81
C ARG A 32 -9.86 -10.32 -12.03
N GLU A 33 -9.59 -9.93 -13.27
CA GLU A 33 -8.49 -9.01 -13.55
C GLU A 33 -8.61 -7.85 -12.56
N VAL A 34 -7.53 -7.56 -11.85
CA VAL A 34 -7.47 -6.46 -10.89
C VAL A 34 -7.83 -5.21 -11.68
N GLY A 35 -9.05 -4.70 -11.47
CA GLY A 35 -9.54 -3.51 -12.16
C GLY A 35 -8.50 -2.42 -11.97
N LYS A 36 -8.02 -1.85 -13.09
CA LYS A 36 -6.94 -0.86 -13.08
C LYS A 36 -7.23 0.20 -12.03
N MET A 37 -6.48 0.19 -10.93
CA MET A 37 -6.54 1.24 -9.94
C MET A 37 -5.85 2.47 -10.52
N GLN A 38 -6.64 3.42 -11.01
CA GLN A 38 -6.14 4.66 -11.61
C GLN A 38 -6.25 5.79 -10.61
N ALA A 39 -5.11 6.36 -10.21
CA ALA A 39 -5.09 7.61 -9.46
C ALA A 39 -5.65 8.75 -10.33
N ARG A 40 -6.54 9.57 -9.78
CA ARG A 40 -7.17 10.71 -10.47
C ARG A 40 -7.04 11.96 -9.63
N VAL A 41 -6.67 13.08 -10.26
CA VAL A 41 -6.57 14.38 -9.58
C VAL A 41 -7.95 14.81 -9.09
N GLY A 42 -8.02 15.34 -7.86
CA GLY A 42 -9.26 15.76 -7.21
C GLY A 42 -10.12 14.62 -6.65
N ALA A 43 -9.79 13.36 -6.96
CA ALA A 43 -10.38 12.20 -6.31
C ALA A 43 -9.55 11.80 -5.09
N GLU A 44 -10.16 11.00 -4.22
CA GLU A 44 -9.47 10.40 -3.09
C GLU A 44 -8.32 9.51 -3.57
N ALA A 45 -7.14 9.69 -2.97
CA ALA A 45 -5.98 8.90 -3.32
C ALA A 45 -6.21 7.43 -2.94
N PRO A 46 -5.92 6.47 -3.83
CA PRO A 46 -6.13 5.06 -3.52
C PRO A 46 -5.30 4.62 -2.32
N ASP A 47 -5.96 4.04 -1.31
CA ASP A 47 -5.27 3.56 -0.12
C ASP A 47 -4.43 2.31 -0.45
N PHE A 48 -3.31 2.15 0.25
CA PHE A 48 -2.46 0.99 0.11
C PHE A 48 -1.73 0.71 1.42
N GLU A 49 -1.34 -0.55 1.60
CA GLU A 49 -0.44 -0.98 2.65
C GLU A 49 0.88 -1.47 2.04
N ALA A 50 2.00 -0.95 2.52
CA ALA A 50 3.33 -1.35 2.10
C ALA A 50 4.25 -1.55 3.31
N ASN A 51 5.25 -2.43 3.19
CA ASN A 51 6.33 -2.47 4.17
C ASN A 51 7.35 -1.39 3.82
N ALA A 52 7.66 -0.52 4.77
CA ALA A 52 8.63 0.54 4.59
C ALA A 52 9.69 0.50 5.69
N PHE A 53 10.92 0.85 5.34
CA PHE A 53 11.95 1.14 6.32
C PHE A 53 11.77 2.57 6.83
N VAL A 54 11.65 2.74 8.14
CA VAL A 54 11.57 4.05 8.78
C VAL A 54 12.79 4.25 9.68
N ALA A 55 13.52 5.34 9.45
CA ALA A 55 14.75 5.65 10.17
C ALA A 55 14.49 5.66 11.69
N GLY A 56 15.32 4.92 12.44
CA GLY A 56 15.19 4.77 13.89
C GLY A 56 14.15 3.73 14.36
N GLU A 57 13.21 3.32 13.51
CA GLU A 57 12.16 2.34 13.85
C GLU A 57 12.37 0.98 13.16
N GLY A 58 13.05 0.94 12.01
CA GLY A 58 13.23 -0.26 11.21
C GLY A 58 12.07 -0.51 10.23
N PHE A 59 11.92 -1.76 9.80
CA PHE A 59 10.84 -2.15 8.88
C PHE A 59 9.48 -2.19 9.61
N LYS A 60 8.49 -1.50 9.06
CA LYS A 60 7.11 -1.55 9.54
C LYS A 60 6.08 -1.45 8.40
N PRO A 61 4.87 -2.01 8.58
CA PRO A 61 3.78 -1.75 7.68
C PRO A 61 3.35 -0.28 7.79
N VAL A 62 3.19 0.39 6.65
CA VAL A 62 2.66 1.74 6.52
C VAL A 62 1.40 1.72 5.66
N ARG A 63 0.41 2.55 6.02
CA ARG A 63 -0.82 2.75 5.26
C ARG A 63 -0.95 4.22 4.88
N LEU A 64 -1.44 4.51 3.67
CA LEU A 64 -1.65 5.89 3.24
C LEU A 64 -2.70 6.59 4.11
N SER A 65 -3.77 5.87 4.48
CA SER A 65 -4.82 6.36 5.38
C SER A 65 -4.33 6.80 6.76
N ALA A 66 -3.20 6.28 7.26
CA ALA A 66 -2.64 6.67 8.56
C ALA A 66 -2.11 8.13 8.60
N TYR A 67 -1.97 8.77 7.44
CA TYR A 67 -1.41 10.11 7.30
C TYR A 67 -2.47 11.18 6.97
N ARG A 68 -3.76 10.87 7.12
CA ARG A 68 -4.86 11.84 6.96
C ARG A 68 -4.61 13.10 7.82
N GLY A 69 -4.98 14.25 7.27
CA GLY A 69 -4.77 15.55 7.92
C GLY A 69 -3.37 16.13 7.74
N LYS A 70 -2.48 15.45 7.01
CA LYS A 70 -1.16 15.96 6.61
C LYS A 70 -1.05 15.99 5.09
N TRP A 71 -0.30 16.95 4.56
CA TRP A 71 0.14 16.90 3.18
C TRP A 71 1.22 15.84 3.02
N ILE A 72 1.12 15.07 1.94
CA ILE A 72 2.03 13.98 1.62
C ILE A 72 2.45 14.12 0.18
N VAL A 73 3.72 13.85 -0.10
CA VAL A 73 4.25 13.68 -1.45
C VAL A 73 4.67 12.22 -1.58
N LEU A 74 4.09 11.51 -2.55
CA LEU A 74 4.44 10.13 -2.86
C LEU A 74 5.18 10.07 -4.19
N CYS A 75 6.42 9.61 -4.17
CA CYS A 75 7.28 9.50 -5.34
C CYS A 75 7.52 8.03 -5.68
N PHE A 76 7.37 7.68 -6.96
CA PHE A 76 7.75 6.38 -7.50
C PHE A 76 9.04 6.52 -8.29
N TYR A 77 9.94 5.55 -8.16
CA TYR A 77 11.20 5.51 -8.90
C TYR A 77 11.43 4.08 -9.45
N PRO A 78 12.21 3.92 -10.52
CA PRO A 78 12.25 2.67 -11.28
C PRO A 78 13.01 1.51 -10.60
N GLY A 79 14.02 1.79 -9.79
CA GLY A 79 14.77 0.75 -9.10
C GLY A 79 15.85 1.27 -8.16
N ASP A 80 16.26 0.42 -7.23
CA ASP A 80 17.38 0.69 -6.32
C ASP A 80 18.73 0.50 -7.03
N PHE A 81 19.74 1.28 -6.65
CA PHE A 81 21.11 1.22 -7.17
C PHE A 81 21.24 1.39 -8.70
N THR A 82 20.32 2.16 -9.30
CA THR A 82 20.40 2.55 -10.71
C THR A 82 21.17 3.86 -10.88
N PHE A 83 21.51 4.20 -12.13
CA PHE A 83 22.15 5.47 -12.47
C PHE A 83 21.19 6.65 -12.25
N VAL A 84 21.77 7.82 -11.93
CA VAL A 84 21.09 9.12 -11.90
C VAL A 84 21.45 9.94 -13.13
#